data_AF-A0A383BGH3-F1
#
_entry.id   AF-A0A383BGH3-F1
#
_cell.length_a   1.000
_cell.length_b   1.000
_cell.length_c   1.000
_cell.angle_alpha   90.00
_cell.angle_beta   90.00
_cell.angle_gamma   90.00
#
_symmetry.space_group_name_H-M   'P 1'
#
loop_
_entity.id
_entity.type
_entity.pdbx_description
1 polymer ?
#
loop_
_entity_poly.entity_id
_entity_poly.type
_entity_poly.pdbx_seq_one_letter_code
_entity_poly.pdbx_strand_id
1 'polypeptide(L)' 'MGHSPSQNYPLDQFDYKLLDTGAFQKLEQFGPHRFIRPAPQAIWPKSLSPYEWKKAEGEY' A
#
# COMPACT_ATOMS: atom_id res chain seq x y z
N MET A 1 33.22 21.58 10.36
CA MET A 1 32.47 20.38 9.95
C MET A 1 31.03 20.57 10.40
N GLY A 2 30.20 21.17 9.55
CA GLY A 2 28.78 21.39 9.87
C GLY A 2 28.01 20.15 9.48
N HIS A 3 27.51 19.39 10.46
CA HIS A 3 26.55 18.34 10.21
C HIS A 3 25.24 19.00 9.78
N SER A 4 24.89 18.91 8.49
CA SER A 4 23.54 19.24 8.02
C SER A 4 22.53 18.38 8.80
N PRO A 5 21.48 18.96 9.39
CA PRO A 5 20.45 18.17 10.02
C PRO A 5 19.76 17.33 8.94
N SER A 6 19.84 16.01 9.10
CA SER A 6 19.06 15.03 8.36
C SER A 6 17.59 15.48 8.40
N GLN A 7 16.99 15.67 7.22
CA GLN A 7 15.55 15.87 7.12
C GLN A 7 14.84 14.72 7.83
N ASN A 8 14.23 15.02 8.97
CA ASN A 8 13.33 14.09 9.65
C ASN A 8 12.03 14.07 8.85
N TYR A 9 11.89 13.09 7.96
CA TYR A 9 10.58 12.73 7.45
C TYR A 9 9.74 12.27 8.65
N PRO A 10 8.52 12.78 8.85
CA PRO A 10 7.68 12.35 9.96
C PRO A 10 7.27 10.90 9.72
N LEU A 11 8.01 9.96 10.31
CA LEU A 11 7.77 8.52 10.20
C LEU A 11 6.45 8.10 10.87
N ASP A 12 5.97 8.88 11.84
CA ASP A 12 4.81 8.53 12.66
C ASP A 12 3.49 8.42 11.88
N GLN A 13 3.43 8.96 10.65
CA GLN A 13 2.21 8.95 9.81
C GLN A 13 2.34 8.09 8.55
N PHE A 14 3.48 7.42 8.34
CA PHE A 14 3.77 6.68 7.10
C PHE A 14 3.94 5.17 7.37
N ASP A 15 2.92 4.56 7.97
CA ASP A 15 2.87 3.11 8.16
C ASP A 15 2.50 2.38 6.88
N TYR A 16 3.20 1.29 6.59
CA TYR A 16 2.82 0.34 5.55
C TYR A 16 1.87 -0.74 6.09
N LYS A 17 0.81 -1.05 5.34
CA LYS A 17 -0.08 -2.18 5.61
C LYS A 17 -0.44 -2.92 4.34
N LEU A 18 -0.32 -4.24 4.35
CA LEU A 18 -0.94 -5.10 3.35
C LEU A 18 -2.39 -5.34 3.76
N LEU A 19 -3.35 -4.86 2.98
CA LEU A 19 -4.78 -4.93 3.31
C LEU A 19 -5.45 -6.20 2.77
N ASP A 20 -5.12 -6.60 1.54
CA ASP A 20 -5.70 -7.79 0.90
C ASP A 20 -4.79 -8.29 -0.23
N THR A 21 -4.98 -9.55 -0.61
CA THR A 21 -4.33 -10.16 -1.78
C THR A 21 -5.32 -11.07 -2.48
N GLY A 22 -5.17 -11.18 -3.80
CA GLY A 22 -5.93 -12.12 -4.61
C GLY A 22 -6.11 -11.65 -6.04
N ALA A 23 -6.50 -12.59 -6.91
CA ALA A 23 -6.67 -12.39 -8.34
C ALA A 23 -5.45 -11.70 -8.97
N PHE A 24 -4.25 -12.21 -8.64
CA PHE A 24 -2.95 -11.73 -9.09
C PHE A 24 -2.59 -10.29 -8.67
N GLN A 25 -3.26 -9.76 -7.64
CA GLN A 25 -3.08 -8.39 -7.16
C GLN A 25 -2.94 -8.34 -5.64
N LYS A 26 -2.37 -7.24 -5.15
CA LYS A 26 -2.32 -6.87 -3.73
C LYS A 26 -2.85 -5.45 -3.54
N LEU A 27 -3.59 -5.24 -2.45
CA LEU A 27 -4.05 -3.95 -1.99
C LEU A 27 -3.16 -3.52 -0.82
N GLU A 28 -2.39 -2.46 -1.02
CA GLU A 28 -1.42 -1.96 -0.05
C GLU A 28 -1.82 -0.55 0.40
N GLN A 29 -1.52 -0.21 1.65
CA GLN A 29 -1.68 1.12 2.21
C GLN A 29 -0.33 1.66 2.66
N PHE A 30 0.00 2.89 2.24
CA PHE A 30 1.18 3.64 2.60
C PHE A 30 0.71 4.95 3.23
N GLY A 31 0.70 5.02 4.57
CA GLY A 31 0.09 6.13 5.30
C GLY A 31 -1.41 6.25 4.95
N PRO A 32 -1.90 7.40 4.48
CA PRO A 32 -3.29 7.58 4.08
C PRO A 32 -3.63 6.98 2.71
N HIS A 33 -2.63 6.64 1.89
CA HIS A 33 -2.82 6.31 0.48
C HIS A 33 -2.90 4.80 0.24
N ARG A 34 -3.78 4.39 -0.67
CA ARG A 34 -3.97 2.98 -1.05
C ARG A 34 -3.66 2.74 -2.51
N PHE A 35 -2.99 1.62 -2.81
CA PHE A 35 -2.63 1.26 -4.18
C PHE A 35 -2.88 -0.22 -4.45
N ILE A 36 -3.32 -0.51 -5.67
CA ILE A 36 -3.39 -1.86 -6.22
C ILE A 36 -2.10 -2.11 -7.01
N ARG A 37 -1.42 -3.23 -6.72
CA ARG A 37 -0.20 -3.63 -7.42
C ARG A 37 -0.24 -5.08 -7.87
N PRO A 38 0.48 -5.47 -8.93
CA PRO A 38 0.60 -6.86 -9.32
C PRO A 38 1.23 -7.70 -8.21
N ALA A 39 0.63 -8.87 -7.99
CA ALA A 39 1.13 -9.92 -7.13
C ALA A 39 0.89 -11.28 -7.83
N PRO A 40 1.76 -11.69 -8.78
CA PRO A 40 1.55 -12.89 -9.60
C PRO A 40 1.37 -14.19 -8.80
N GLN A 41 1.83 -14.21 -7.55
CA GLN A 41 1.71 -15.35 -6.63
C GLN A 41 0.36 -15.40 -5.89
N ALA A 42 -0.42 -14.32 -5.88
CA ALA A 42 -1.72 -14.22 -5.21
C ALA A 42 -2.84 -14.81 -6.08
N ILE A 43 -2.78 -16.12 -6.33
CA ILE A 43 -3.68 -16.84 -7.25
C ILE A 43 -5.07 -17.12 -6.67
N TRP A 44 -5.28 -16.85 -5.39
CA TRP A 44 -6.56 -17.02 -4.70
C TRP A 44 -7.51 -15.84 -4.95
N PRO A 45 -8.82 -15.98 -4.68
CA PRO A 45 -9.75 -14.86 -4.75
C PRO A 45 -9.43 -13.75 -3.74
N LYS A 46 -9.79 -12.52 -4.07
CA LYS A 46 -9.74 -11.37 -3.14
C LYS A 46 -10.66 -11.64 -1.95
N SER A 47 -10.20 -11.33 -0.74
CA SER A 47 -10.99 -11.55 0.48
C SER A 47 -11.90 -10.37 0.82
N LEU A 48 -11.47 -9.15 0.47
CA LEU A 48 -12.26 -7.94 0.65
C LEU A 48 -13.25 -7.75 -0.51
N SER A 49 -14.32 -7.03 -0.20
CA SER A 49 -15.32 -6.66 -1.20
C SER A 49 -14.72 -5.78 -2.30
N PRO A 50 -15.28 -5.78 -3.53
CA PRO A 50 -14.87 -4.86 -4.59
C PRO A 50 -14.93 -3.39 -4.18
N TYR A 51 -15.80 -3.02 -3.24
CA TYR A 51 -15.89 -1.67 -2.70
C TYR A 51 -14.62 -1.23 -1.95
N GLU A 52 -14.00 -2.13 -1.18
CA GLU A 52 -12.74 -1.79 -0.48
C GLU A 52 -11.58 -1.59 -1.46
N TRP A 53 -11.53 -2.40 -2.53
CA TRP A 53 -10.53 -2.27 -3.59
C TRP A 53 -10.69 -0.97 -4.39
N LYS A 54 -11.94 -0.52 -4.61
CA LYS A 54 -12.24 0.77 -5.26
C LYS A 54 -11.77 2.00 -4.49
N LYS A 55 -11.39 1.87 -3.21
CA LYS A 55 -10.79 2.96 -2.43
C LYS A 55 -9.32 3.19 -2.74
N ALA A 56 -8.71 2.35 -3.58
CA ALA A 56 -7.35 2.60 -4.06
C ALA A 56 -7.31 3.87 -4.91
N GLU A 57 -6.26 4.66 -4.71
CA GLU A 57 -6.01 5.91 -5.44
C GLU A 57 -5.25 5.66 -6.75
N GLY A 58 -4.65 4.47 -6.91
CA GLY A 58 -3.98 4.07 -8.13
C GLY A 58 -3.84 2.57 -8.27
N GLU A 59 -3.65 2.13 -9.52
CA GLU A 59 -3.45 0.74 -9.93
C GLU A 59 -2.34 0.69 -11.00
N TYR A 60 -1.46 -0.32 -10.93
CA TYR A 60 -0.41 -0.62 -11.91
C TYR A 60 -0.72 -1.92 -12.66
#